data_AF-A0A9D1INZ8-F1
#
_entry.id   AF-A0A9D1INZ8-F1
#
_cell.length_a   1.000
_cell.length_b   1.000
_cell.length_c   1.000
_cell.angle_alpha   90.00
_cell.angle_beta   90.00
_cell.angle_gamma   90.00
#
_symmetry.space_group_name_H-M   'P 1'
#
loop_
_entity.id
_entity.type
_entity.pdbx_description
1 polymer ?
#
loop_
_entity_poly.entity_id
_entity_poly.type
_entity_poly.pdbx_seq_one_letter_code
_entity_poly.pdbx_strand_id
1 'polypeptide(L)'
;MDENKKDISNFNYDQKLSYVKSILFNNELTKALDILLKDEKKDLQTTKMVLSVLDEDLIINKIKSDNNLKDKENTKLYVYSRILAILCFYNKTIVLNNFFKSLTEDEIKKIAMYEYQNKTNVSFSSKVFNKYCFKYKDEALNDDEEEVLMLDDEKENKNNWKKNKILVFPICVLFLIFCFVGYKLYDYNNLIKEYDNKVLPGVYLDEVNLSGSNLDEVKNIVSSETSKIKNGTVTIKNVNGEARYTYEQMGISINSKEVYDEIKNYNDNLSFIDKVRMIKNNKVNKTFYLKATYNEDDINNFISTLENDLNTTRKDEGLVIDENHNVYYEKGVNGFTLDKESTKIMIIEALNNLQENMVIEVDGSIDKMKAGNEALSTINKKISSYTTYFLNKGNRGHNINLASTKLNGTILMPGDVFSYLEIVGPYSSSNGYLPAPIYLNSEVSTANGGGVCQLATTLYMTQLKAGLETVERRNHTFAPNYVPKGLDATVYSTTTDYKFKNNYDYPIYITSYINGNYLTVDIWTNDAALGGKTFEPYSVYSNGAYLSYLKTIENGVVTNIKYLGKSVYKTMQ
;
A
#
# COMPACT_ATOMS: atom_id res chain seq x y z
N MET A 1 -8.19 -12.22 -16.91
CA MET A 1 -7.74 -12.70 -18.24
C MET A 1 -7.35 -14.17 -18.10
N ASP A 2 -7.73 -15.01 -19.05
CA ASP A 2 -7.27 -16.41 -19.11
C ASP A 2 -5.74 -16.38 -19.30
N GLU A 3 -4.97 -16.60 -18.22
CA GLU A 3 -3.48 -16.59 -18.25
C GLU A 3 -2.90 -17.51 -19.32
N ASN A 4 -3.73 -18.39 -19.87
CA ASN A 4 -3.42 -19.42 -20.84
C ASN A 4 -3.40 -18.95 -22.31
N LYS A 5 -3.68 -17.68 -22.60
CA LYS A 5 -3.66 -17.11 -23.97
C LYS A 5 -2.78 -15.87 -24.11
N LYS A 6 -1.52 -15.95 -23.65
CA LYS A 6 -0.52 -14.92 -23.96
C LYS A 6 -0.04 -15.12 -25.41
N ASP A 7 -0.17 -14.10 -26.28
CA ASP A 7 0.43 -14.17 -27.60
C ASP A 7 1.96 -14.04 -27.50
N ILE A 8 2.63 -15.18 -27.46
CA ILE A 8 4.09 -15.29 -27.36
C ILE A 8 4.79 -15.23 -28.73
N SER A 9 4.11 -14.79 -29.79
CA SER A 9 4.67 -14.69 -31.15
C SER A 9 5.97 -13.88 -31.17
N ASN A 10 6.03 -12.78 -30.41
CA ASN A 10 7.16 -11.86 -30.34
C ASN A 10 8.22 -12.21 -29.28
N PHE A 11 8.05 -13.29 -28.52
CA PHE A 11 9.01 -13.66 -27.47
C PHE A 11 10.31 -14.21 -28.09
N ASN A 12 11.45 -13.83 -27.50
CA ASN A 12 12.74 -14.46 -27.77
C ASN A 12 12.80 -15.88 -27.16
N TYR A 13 13.89 -16.62 -27.41
CA TYR A 13 14.00 -18.02 -26.97
C TYR A 13 13.90 -18.18 -25.45
N ASP A 14 14.60 -17.34 -24.68
CA ASP A 14 14.62 -17.43 -23.21
C ASP A 14 13.27 -17.05 -22.58
N GLN A 15 12.58 -16.08 -23.18
CA GLN A 15 11.22 -15.71 -22.80
C GLN A 15 10.22 -16.84 -23.08
N LYS A 16 10.35 -17.54 -24.21
CA LYS A 16 9.54 -18.72 -24.52
C LYS A 16 9.83 -19.87 -23.57
N LEU A 17 11.11 -20.11 -23.24
CA LEU A 17 11.51 -21.14 -22.28
C LEU A 17 10.97 -20.85 -20.88
N SER A 18 11.06 -19.60 -20.41
CA SER A 18 10.51 -19.17 -19.11
C SER A 18 8.99 -19.31 -19.05
N TYR A 19 8.30 -19.01 -20.15
CA TYR A 19 6.85 -19.22 -20.27
C TYR A 19 6.48 -20.71 -20.21
N VAL A 20 7.22 -21.58 -20.89
CA VAL A 20 7.00 -23.05 -20.83
C VAL A 20 7.20 -23.55 -19.39
N LYS A 21 8.24 -23.09 -18.69
CA LYS A 21 8.48 -23.43 -17.28
C LYS A 21 7.33 -22.98 -16.38
N SER A 22 6.87 -21.73 -16.51
CA SER A 22 5.77 -21.23 -15.68
C SER A 22 4.48 -22.01 -15.92
N ILE A 23 4.17 -22.35 -17.16
CA ILE A 23 2.96 -23.13 -17.48
C ILE A 23 3.06 -24.55 -16.88
N LEU A 24 4.21 -25.23 -17.03
CA LEU A 24 4.42 -26.56 -16.45
C LEU A 24 4.47 -26.56 -14.92
N PHE A 25 4.93 -25.48 -14.28
CA PHE A 25 5.02 -25.38 -12.82
C PHE A 25 3.72 -24.93 -12.16
N ASN A 26 2.90 -24.11 -12.83
CA ASN A 26 1.70 -23.54 -12.21
C ASN A 26 0.41 -24.32 -12.51
N ASN A 27 0.44 -25.25 -13.48
CA ASN A 27 -0.75 -25.98 -13.91
C ASN A 27 -0.60 -27.49 -13.73
N GLU A 28 -1.74 -28.17 -13.64
CA GLU A 28 -1.81 -29.63 -13.78
C GLU A 28 -1.22 -30.05 -15.14
N LEU A 29 -0.37 -31.08 -15.16
CA LEU A 29 0.42 -31.49 -16.33
C LEU A 29 -0.41 -31.61 -17.62
N THR A 30 -1.60 -32.23 -17.55
CA THR A 30 -2.46 -32.42 -18.72
C THR A 30 -2.95 -31.09 -19.29
N LYS A 31 -3.32 -30.13 -18.42
CA LYS A 31 -3.76 -28.79 -18.83
C LYS A 31 -2.58 -27.97 -19.37
N ALA A 32 -1.44 -28.04 -18.70
CA ALA A 32 -0.21 -27.39 -19.13
C ALA A 32 0.19 -27.82 -20.54
N LEU A 33 0.18 -29.13 -20.80
CA LEU A 33 0.50 -29.68 -22.12
C LEU A 33 -0.58 -29.38 -23.17
N ASP A 34 -1.88 -29.34 -22.80
CA ASP A 34 -2.95 -28.94 -23.72
C ASP A 34 -2.77 -27.48 -24.17
N ILE A 35 -2.42 -26.57 -23.25
CA ILE A 35 -2.14 -25.16 -23.57
C ILE A 35 -0.94 -25.05 -24.53
N LEU A 36 0.12 -25.82 -24.28
CA LEU A 36 1.38 -25.72 -25.02
C LEU A 36 1.36 -26.39 -26.40
N LEU A 37 0.58 -27.46 -26.59
CA LEU A 37 0.68 -28.34 -27.77
C LEU A 37 -0.59 -28.35 -28.66
N LYS A 38 -1.56 -27.48 -28.38
CA LYS A 38 -2.81 -27.38 -29.16
C LYS A 38 -2.68 -26.54 -30.43
N ASP A 39 -1.80 -25.54 -30.47
CA ASP A 39 -1.68 -24.57 -31.58
C ASP A 39 -0.84 -25.09 -32.77
N GLU A 40 -1.49 -25.29 -33.92
CA GLU A 40 -0.89 -25.84 -35.15
C GLU A 40 0.35 -25.09 -35.68
N LYS A 41 0.55 -23.80 -35.37
CA LYS A 41 1.66 -23.03 -35.95
C LYS A 41 3.00 -23.14 -35.20
N LYS A 42 3.03 -23.74 -34.00
CA LYS A 42 4.18 -23.64 -33.07
C LYS A 42 4.71 -24.97 -32.51
N ASP A 43 4.06 -26.09 -32.82
CA ASP A 43 4.18 -27.34 -32.06
C ASP A 43 5.58 -27.97 -31.99
N LEU A 44 6.40 -27.91 -33.05
CA LEU A 44 7.70 -28.62 -33.05
C LEU A 44 8.75 -27.99 -32.14
N GLN A 45 8.84 -26.66 -32.13
CA GLN A 45 9.79 -25.95 -31.27
C GLN A 45 9.34 -25.99 -29.82
N THR A 46 8.03 -25.88 -29.57
CA THR A 46 7.45 -26.01 -28.23
C THR A 46 7.64 -27.40 -27.65
N THR A 47 7.47 -28.46 -28.45
CA THR A 47 7.73 -29.84 -27.99
C THR A 47 9.19 -30.02 -27.54
N LYS A 48 10.16 -29.46 -28.27
CA LYS A 48 11.57 -29.50 -27.88
C LYS A 48 11.85 -28.69 -26.60
N MET A 49 11.20 -27.54 -26.42
CA MET A 49 11.33 -26.75 -25.20
C MET A 49 10.75 -27.49 -23.99
N VAL A 50 9.57 -28.11 -24.13
CA VAL A 50 8.98 -28.97 -23.09
C VAL A 50 9.95 -30.08 -22.72
N LEU A 51 10.52 -30.77 -23.71
CA LEU A 51 11.53 -31.81 -23.46
C LEU A 51 12.77 -31.30 -22.72
N SER A 52 13.30 -30.13 -23.07
CA SER A 52 14.46 -29.55 -22.39
C SER A 52 14.17 -29.14 -20.94
N VAL A 53 12.93 -28.72 -20.65
CA VAL A 53 12.51 -28.34 -19.29
C VAL A 53 12.34 -29.56 -18.39
N LEU A 54 12.15 -30.76 -18.96
CA LEU A 54 12.08 -32.01 -18.20
C LEU A 54 13.45 -32.48 -17.68
N ASP A 55 14.56 -31.81 -18.01
CA ASP A 55 15.84 -32.11 -17.36
C ASP A 55 16.05 -31.34 -16.06
N GLU A 56 15.17 -30.38 -15.74
CA GLU A 56 15.22 -29.60 -14.51
C GLU A 56 14.57 -30.34 -13.33
N ASP A 57 15.35 -30.56 -12.27
CA ASP A 57 14.93 -31.31 -11.08
C ASP A 57 13.68 -30.73 -10.42
N LEU A 58 13.54 -29.40 -10.43
CA LEU A 58 12.41 -28.71 -9.80
C LEU A 58 11.07 -29.03 -10.47
N ILE A 59 11.04 -29.06 -11.81
CA ILE A 59 9.84 -29.38 -12.59
C ILE A 59 9.50 -30.86 -12.48
N ILE A 60 10.52 -31.73 -12.63
CA ILE A 60 10.32 -33.17 -12.51
C ILE A 60 9.84 -33.57 -11.12
N ASN A 61 10.41 -33.01 -10.05
CA ASN A 61 10.02 -33.35 -8.69
C ASN A 61 8.59 -32.90 -8.40
N LYS A 62 8.17 -31.76 -8.94
CA LYS A 62 6.77 -31.34 -8.88
C LYS A 62 5.86 -32.35 -9.58
N ILE A 63 6.13 -32.68 -10.85
CA ILE A 63 5.28 -33.61 -11.61
C ILE A 63 5.21 -34.98 -10.93
N LYS A 64 6.36 -35.45 -10.40
CA LYS A 64 6.47 -36.67 -9.62
C LYS A 64 5.54 -36.64 -8.40
N SER A 65 5.59 -35.57 -7.61
CA SER A 65 4.76 -35.38 -6.42
C SER A 65 3.27 -35.31 -6.77
N ASP A 66 2.90 -34.48 -7.74
CA ASP A 66 1.50 -34.24 -8.11
C ASP A 66 0.80 -35.50 -8.67
N ASN A 67 1.57 -36.46 -9.21
CA ASN A 67 1.05 -37.69 -9.82
C ASN A 67 1.47 -38.96 -9.06
N ASN A 68 2.07 -38.83 -7.87
CA ASN A 68 2.51 -39.94 -7.01
C ASN A 68 3.40 -40.98 -7.75
N LEU A 69 4.40 -40.51 -8.49
CA LEU A 69 5.26 -41.35 -9.32
C LEU A 69 6.52 -41.81 -8.56
N LYS A 70 7.00 -43.02 -8.87
CA LYS A 70 8.05 -43.71 -8.10
C LYS A 70 9.42 -43.04 -8.19
N ASP A 71 9.85 -42.67 -9.39
CA ASP A 71 11.17 -42.10 -9.66
C ASP A 71 11.15 -41.12 -10.84
N LYS A 72 12.32 -40.50 -11.09
CA LYS A 72 12.54 -39.51 -12.15
C LYS A 72 12.35 -40.11 -13.55
N GLU A 73 12.68 -41.39 -13.73
CA GLU A 73 12.56 -42.08 -15.02
C GLU A 73 11.10 -42.39 -15.34
N ASN A 74 10.34 -42.91 -14.38
CA ASN A 74 8.88 -43.09 -14.47
C ASN A 74 8.14 -41.76 -14.68
N THR A 75 8.66 -40.67 -14.11
CA THR A 75 8.10 -39.33 -14.34
C THR A 75 8.31 -38.86 -15.77
N LYS A 76 9.50 -39.08 -16.35
CA LYS A 76 9.75 -38.78 -17.77
C LYS A 76 8.84 -39.60 -18.69
N LEU A 77 8.68 -40.90 -18.42
CA LEU A 77 7.80 -41.78 -19.20
C LEU A 77 6.32 -41.35 -19.12
N TYR A 78 5.86 -40.98 -17.93
CA TYR A 78 4.51 -40.45 -17.74
C TYR A 78 4.27 -39.15 -18.54
N VAL A 79 5.26 -38.25 -18.58
CA VAL A 79 5.16 -37.03 -19.39
C VAL A 79 5.15 -37.35 -20.89
N TYR A 80 6.00 -38.27 -21.36
CA TYR A 80 5.97 -38.72 -22.75
C TYR A 80 4.60 -39.31 -23.13
N SER A 81 4.02 -40.12 -22.25
CA SER A 81 2.66 -40.66 -22.42
C SER A 81 1.61 -39.56 -22.61
N ARG A 82 1.67 -38.50 -21.79
CA ARG A 82 0.73 -37.37 -21.90
C ARG A 82 0.93 -36.54 -23.16
N ILE A 83 2.18 -36.33 -23.58
CA ILE A 83 2.50 -35.67 -24.86
C ILE A 83 1.91 -36.51 -26.02
N LEU A 84 2.12 -37.82 -26.02
CA LEU A 84 1.58 -38.73 -27.03
C LEU A 84 0.05 -38.66 -27.08
N ALA A 85 -0.62 -38.70 -25.93
CA ALA A 85 -2.08 -38.62 -25.85
C ALA A 85 -2.62 -37.33 -26.47
N ILE A 86 -2.01 -36.18 -26.17
CA ILE A 86 -2.43 -34.87 -26.67
C ILE A 86 -2.16 -34.73 -28.18
N LEU A 87 -0.97 -35.13 -28.65
CA LEU A 87 -0.65 -35.08 -30.08
C LEU A 87 -1.52 -36.03 -30.91
N CYS A 88 -1.88 -37.19 -30.35
CA CYS A 88 -2.83 -38.11 -30.97
C CYS A 88 -4.25 -37.52 -30.98
N PHE A 89 -4.70 -36.95 -29.87
CA PHE A 89 -6.03 -36.34 -29.76
C PHE A 89 -6.24 -35.22 -30.79
N TYR A 90 -5.23 -34.39 -31.04
CA TYR A 90 -5.28 -33.31 -32.03
C TYR A 90 -4.84 -33.75 -33.45
N ASN A 91 -4.66 -35.05 -33.72
CA ASN A 91 -4.23 -35.59 -35.01
C ASN A 91 -2.93 -34.97 -35.59
N LYS A 92 -1.97 -34.59 -34.72
CA LYS A 92 -0.72 -33.88 -35.06
C LYS A 92 0.36 -34.81 -35.62
N THR A 93 0.05 -35.49 -36.73
CA THR A 93 0.85 -36.58 -37.32
C THR A 93 2.31 -36.17 -37.63
N ILE A 94 2.54 -34.94 -38.13
CA ILE A 94 3.88 -34.44 -38.48
C ILE A 94 4.73 -34.20 -37.22
N VAL A 95 4.14 -33.57 -36.21
CA VAL A 95 4.80 -33.26 -34.93
C VAL A 95 5.11 -34.54 -34.18
N LEU A 96 4.16 -35.47 -34.12
CA LEU A 96 4.31 -36.78 -33.51
C LEU A 96 5.45 -37.59 -34.15
N ASN A 97 5.56 -37.56 -35.49
CA ASN A 97 6.66 -38.24 -36.20
C ASN A 97 8.02 -37.58 -35.95
N ASN A 98 8.07 -36.26 -35.74
CA ASN A 98 9.31 -35.57 -35.37
C ASN A 98 9.69 -35.75 -33.90
N PHE A 99 8.70 -35.87 -33.00
CA PHE A 99 8.91 -36.22 -31.61
C PHE A 99 9.63 -37.56 -31.49
N PHE A 100 9.12 -38.62 -32.15
CA PHE A 100 9.80 -39.91 -32.17
C PHE A 100 11.20 -39.86 -32.78
N LYS A 101 11.43 -39.03 -33.81
CA LYS A 101 12.78 -38.84 -34.38
C LYS A 101 13.76 -38.12 -33.46
N SER A 102 13.28 -37.39 -32.45
CA SER A 102 14.12 -36.69 -31.48
C SER A 102 14.54 -37.56 -30.29
N LEU A 103 13.95 -38.75 -30.16
CA LEU A 103 14.23 -39.70 -29.09
C LEU A 103 15.26 -40.74 -29.54
N THR A 104 16.00 -41.26 -28.56
CA THR A 104 16.86 -42.43 -28.73
C THR A 104 16.04 -43.71 -28.84
N GLU A 105 16.63 -44.76 -29.42
CA GLU A 105 15.98 -46.07 -29.54
C GLU A 105 15.59 -46.67 -28.17
N ASP A 106 16.41 -46.44 -27.13
CA ASP A 106 16.12 -46.88 -25.75
C ASP A 106 14.89 -46.17 -25.18
N GLU A 107 14.76 -44.85 -25.37
CA GLU A 107 13.60 -44.09 -24.94
C GLU A 107 12.32 -44.55 -25.67
N ILE A 108 12.41 -44.81 -26.97
CA ILE A 108 11.28 -45.33 -27.75
C ILE A 108 10.84 -46.71 -27.22
N LYS A 109 11.80 -47.58 -26.89
CA LYS A 109 11.52 -48.88 -26.28
C LYS A 109 10.80 -48.73 -24.94
N LYS A 110 11.31 -47.89 -24.04
CA LYS A 110 10.71 -47.65 -22.71
C LYS A 110 9.32 -47.05 -22.80
N ILE A 111 9.10 -46.10 -23.72
CA ILE A 111 7.76 -45.55 -24.00
C ILE A 111 6.82 -46.65 -24.50
N ALA A 112 7.27 -47.51 -25.41
CA ALA A 112 6.45 -48.60 -25.92
C ALA A 112 6.06 -49.57 -24.80
N MET A 113 7.02 -49.97 -23.94
CA MET A 113 6.75 -50.81 -22.77
C MET A 113 5.74 -50.16 -21.84
N TYR A 114 5.95 -48.88 -21.50
CA TYR A 114 5.06 -48.12 -20.62
C TYR A 114 3.62 -48.04 -21.15
N GLU A 115 3.43 -47.74 -22.44
CA GLU A 115 2.10 -47.62 -23.04
C GLU A 115 1.38 -48.97 -23.16
N TYR A 116 2.08 -50.05 -23.57
CA TYR A 116 1.47 -51.37 -23.70
C TYR A 116 1.11 -51.99 -22.35
N GLN A 117 1.96 -51.84 -21.33
CA GLN A 117 1.71 -52.36 -19.98
C GLN A 117 0.57 -51.62 -19.27
N ASN A 118 0.56 -50.28 -19.33
CA ASN A 118 -0.42 -49.48 -18.60
C ASN A 118 -1.76 -49.30 -19.34
N LYS A 119 -1.88 -49.81 -20.59
CA LYS A 119 -3.09 -49.65 -21.45
C LYS A 119 -3.59 -48.21 -21.48
N THR A 120 -2.67 -47.24 -21.54
CA THR A 120 -2.95 -45.82 -21.33
C THR A 120 -3.55 -45.14 -22.56
N ASN A 121 -4.02 -43.89 -22.33
CA ASN A 121 -4.80 -42.97 -23.18
C ASN A 121 -4.25 -42.65 -24.59
N VAL A 122 -3.35 -43.45 -25.16
CA VAL A 122 -2.86 -43.31 -26.52
C VAL A 122 -3.70 -44.19 -27.44
N SER A 123 -4.12 -43.65 -28.59
CA SER A 123 -4.80 -44.48 -29.58
C SER A 123 -3.80 -45.43 -30.24
N PHE A 124 -3.85 -46.72 -29.89
CA PHE A 124 -3.14 -47.80 -30.60
C PHE A 124 -3.54 -47.91 -32.09
N SER A 125 -4.51 -47.13 -32.56
CA SER A 125 -4.83 -46.96 -33.98
C SER A 125 -3.95 -45.94 -34.70
N SER A 126 -3.07 -45.21 -34.00
CA SER A 126 -2.16 -44.23 -34.60
C SER A 126 -1.12 -44.90 -35.49
N LYS A 127 -1.16 -44.57 -36.80
CA LYS A 127 -0.18 -45.08 -37.78
C LYS A 127 1.26 -44.71 -37.43
N VAL A 128 1.47 -43.55 -36.82
CA VAL A 128 2.81 -43.07 -36.41
C VAL A 128 3.28 -43.80 -35.17
N PHE A 129 2.43 -43.98 -34.15
CA PHE A 129 2.81 -44.75 -32.96
C PHE A 129 3.19 -46.19 -33.34
N ASN A 130 2.36 -46.87 -34.13
CA ASN A 130 2.64 -48.24 -34.58
C ASN A 130 3.91 -48.33 -35.41
N LYS A 131 4.24 -47.31 -36.21
CA LYS A 131 5.50 -47.27 -36.98
C LYS A 131 6.75 -47.37 -36.09
N TYR A 132 6.75 -46.77 -34.90
CA TYR A 132 7.92 -46.72 -34.02
C TYR A 132 7.88 -47.77 -32.89
N CYS A 133 6.72 -48.02 -32.31
CA CYS A 133 6.57 -48.79 -31.08
C CYS A 133 6.10 -50.24 -31.29
N PHE A 134 5.55 -50.60 -32.44
CA PHE A 134 4.96 -51.94 -32.66
C PHE A 134 5.96 -53.09 -32.50
N LYS A 135 7.23 -52.87 -32.87
CA LYS A 135 8.30 -53.87 -32.74
C LYS A 135 8.60 -54.32 -31.30
N TYR A 136 8.13 -53.57 -30.30
CA TYR A 136 8.32 -53.87 -28.87
C TYR A 136 7.05 -54.40 -28.19
N LYS A 137 5.96 -54.61 -28.94
CA LYS A 137 4.67 -55.01 -28.38
C LYS A 137 4.75 -56.34 -27.62
N ASP A 138 5.36 -57.35 -28.24
CA ASP A 138 5.42 -58.69 -27.66
C ASP A 138 6.39 -58.74 -26.46
N GLU A 139 7.45 -57.93 -26.49
CA GLU A 139 8.39 -57.78 -25.37
C GLU A 139 7.73 -57.10 -24.16
N ALA A 140 6.86 -56.11 -24.39
CA ALA A 140 6.14 -55.40 -23.33
C ALA A 140 5.02 -56.23 -22.65
N LEU A 141 4.48 -57.22 -23.35
CA LEU A 141 3.37 -58.06 -22.87
C LEU A 141 3.84 -59.35 -22.18
N ASN A 142 5.14 -59.66 -22.23
CA ASN A 142 5.74 -60.87 -21.67
C ASN A 142 6.36 -60.68 -20.26
N ASP A 143 6.26 -59.49 -19.66
CA ASP A 143 6.93 -59.16 -18.37
C ASP A 143 6.01 -59.26 -17.14
N ASP A 144 4.77 -59.75 -17.31
CA ASP A 144 3.84 -60.06 -16.20
C ASP A 144 3.25 -61.48 -16.39
N GLU A 145 4.05 -62.51 -16.08
CA GLU A 145 3.54 -63.85 -15.73
C GLU A 145 3.95 -64.19 -14.30
N GLU A 146 3.01 -64.07 -13.34
CA GLU A 146 2.86 -65.06 -12.26
C GLU A 146 1.45 -64.99 -11.62
N GLU A 147 0.73 -66.14 -11.71
CA GLU A 147 -0.50 -66.56 -11.01
C GLU A 147 -1.80 -65.73 -11.25
N VAL A 148 -2.90 -66.28 -11.78
CA VAL A 148 -3.62 -67.48 -11.33
C VAL A 148 -4.36 -68.17 -12.49
N LEU A 149 -4.23 -69.50 -12.44
CA LEU A 149 -4.81 -70.58 -13.23
C LEU A 149 -6.36 -70.68 -13.28
N MET A 150 -6.83 -71.22 -14.42
CA MET A 150 -8.05 -72.00 -14.70
C MET A 150 -9.37 -71.19 -14.85
N LEU A 151 -10.18 -71.33 -15.91
CA LEU A 151 -10.70 -72.56 -16.52
C LEU A 151 -11.09 -72.36 -18.00
N ASP A 152 -10.85 -73.45 -18.75
CA ASP A 152 -11.54 -73.94 -19.96
C ASP A 152 -11.48 -73.15 -21.27
N ASP A 153 -10.52 -73.53 -22.12
CA ASP A 153 -10.69 -73.54 -23.58
C ASP A 153 -10.53 -74.99 -24.10
N GLU A 154 -11.65 -75.64 -24.42
CA GLU A 154 -11.66 -76.80 -25.29
C GLU A 154 -11.58 -76.37 -26.76
N LYS A 155 -10.40 -76.62 -27.34
CA LYS A 155 -10.14 -77.07 -28.72
C LYS A 155 -10.96 -76.44 -29.85
N GLU A 156 -10.24 -75.67 -30.67
CA GLU A 156 -10.46 -75.69 -32.12
C GLU A 156 -10.37 -77.12 -32.66
N ASN A 157 -11.37 -77.54 -33.45
CA ASN A 157 -11.06 -78.33 -34.63
C ASN A 157 -12.05 -78.10 -35.77
N LYS A 158 -11.48 -78.04 -36.97
CA LYS A 158 -12.10 -77.87 -38.28
C LYS A 158 -13.24 -78.88 -38.55
N ASN A 159 -14.36 -78.39 -39.10
CA ASN A 159 -14.84 -78.65 -40.48
C ASN A 159 -16.38 -78.56 -40.60
N ASN A 160 -16.81 -77.82 -41.62
CA ASN A 160 -18.03 -77.96 -42.45
C ASN A 160 -19.24 -78.74 -41.89
N TRP A 161 -20.37 -78.06 -41.58
CA TRP A 161 -21.67 -78.25 -42.27
C TRP A 161 -22.80 -77.29 -41.80
N LYS A 162 -23.58 -76.80 -42.78
CA LYS A 162 -25.04 -76.51 -42.80
C LYS A 162 -25.71 -75.44 -41.90
N LYS A 163 -26.22 -74.41 -42.60
CA LYS A 163 -27.56 -73.77 -42.56
C LYS A 163 -28.44 -73.88 -41.28
N ASN A 164 -28.75 -72.68 -40.77
CA ASN A 164 -29.99 -72.15 -40.16
C ASN A 164 -30.39 -72.48 -38.70
N LYS A 165 -30.73 -71.37 -38.00
CA LYS A 165 -31.27 -71.18 -36.62
C LYS A 165 -30.16 -71.26 -35.55
N ILE A 166 -29.77 -70.18 -34.86
CA ILE A 166 -30.54 -69.28 -34.00
C ILE A 166 -29.91 -67.87 -34.02
N LEU A 167 -30.60 -66.86 -34.60
CA LEU A 167 -30.21 -65.44 -34.51
C LEU A 167 -30.81 -64.75 -33.26
N VAL A 168 -31.53 -65.47 -32.40
CA VAL A 168 -32.39 -64.89 -31.35
C VAL A 168 -31.58 -64.42 -30.13
N PHE A 169 -30.55 -65.16 -29.72
CA PHE A 169 -29.77 -64.83 -28.52
C PHE A 169 -28.99 -63.50 -28.60
N PRO A 170 -28.22 -63.18 -29.65
CA PRO A 170 -27.56 -61.88 -29.78
C PRO A 170 -28.57 -60.73 -29.97
N ILE A 171 -29.72 -60.98 -30.58
CA ILE A 171 -30.80 -59.99 -30.70
C ILE A 171 -31.43 -59.70 -29.33
N CYS A 172 -31.67 -60.72 -28.50
CA CYS A 172 -32.19 -60.54 -27.14
C CYS A 172 -31.20 -59.77 -26.25
N VAL A 173 -29.90 -60.03 -26.36
CA VAL A 173 -28.86 -59.28 -25.64
C VAL A 173 -28.80 -57.83 -26.12
N LEU A 174 -28.82 -57.57 -27.42
CA LEU A 174 -28.89 -56.21 -27.97
C LEU A 174 -30.18 -55.48 -27.57
N PHE A 175 -31.31 -56.17 -27.52
CA PHE A 175 -32.58 -55.62 -27.07
C PHE A 175 -32.55 -55.27 -25.57
N LEU A 176 -31.95 -56.12 -24.74
CA LEU A 176 -31.76 -55.81 -23.31
C LEU A 176 -30.81 -54.63 -23.10
N ILE A 177 -29.72 -54.53 -23.87
CA ILE A 177 -28.83 -53.36 -23.86
C ILE A 177 -29.60 -52.12 -24.31
N PHE A 178 -30.42 -52.21 -25.36
CA PHE A 178 -31.24 -51.11 -25.83
C PHE A 178 -32.29 -50.66 -24.79
N CYS A 179 -32.98 -51.60 -24.14
CA CYS A 179 -33.90 -51.32 -23.04
C CYS A 179 -33.17 -50.69 -21.85
N PHE A 180 -31.96 -51.15 -21.53
CA PHE A 180 -31.14 -50.58 -20.46
C PHE A 180 -30.67 -49.16 -20.79
N VAL A 181 -30.22 -48.91 -22.02
CA VAL A 181 -29.86 -47.57 -22.51
C VAL A 181 -31.09 -46.66 -22.51
N GLY A 182 -32.24 -47.13 -22.98
CA GLY A 182 -33.50 -46.39 -22.97
C GLY A 182 -33.97 -46.05 -21.55
N TYR A 183 -33.88 -47.00 -20.62
CA TYR A 183 -34.17 -46.77 -19.20
C TYR A 183 -33.21 -45.74 -18.59
N LYS A 184 -31.90 -45.84 -18.87
CA LYS A 184 -30.92 -44.85 -18.41
C LYS A 184 -31.18 -43.46 -18.99
N LEU A 185 -31.52 -43.36 -20.27
CA LEU A 185 -31.89 -42.09 -20.91
C LEU A 185 -33.16 -41.49 -20.29
N TYR A 186 -34.16 -42.31 -19.97
CA TYR A 186 -35.37 -41.88 -19.28
C TYR A 186 -35.08 -41.38 -17.85
N ASP A 187 -34.29 -42.14 -17.07
CA ASP A 187 -33.83 -41.76 -15.73
C ASP A 187 -33.08 -40.42 -15.76
N TYR A 188 -32.12 -40.28 -16.68
CA TYR A 188 -31.38 -39.03 -16.87
C TYR A 188 -32.25 -37.85 -17.30
N ASN A 189 -33.24 -38.09 -18.17
CA ASN A 189 -34.14 -37.04 -18.61
C ASN A 189 -35.06 -36.56 -17.47
N ASN A 190 -35.55 -37.47 -16.62
CA ASN A 190 -36.29 -37.10 -15.42
C ASN A 190 -35.40 -36.31 -14.44
N LEU A 191 -34.16 -36.74 -14.26
CA LEU A 191 -33.18 -36.04 -13.42
C LEU A 191 -32.93 -34.60 -13.90
N ILE A 192 -32.84 -34.38 -15.22
CA ILE A 192 -32.68 -33.04 -15.80
C ILE A 192 -33.94 -32.19 -15.58
N LYS A 193 -35.13 -32.77 -15.72
CA LYS A 193 -36.41 -32.07 -15.52
C LYS A 193 -36.61 -31.54 -14.09
N GLU A 194 -35.99 -32.16 -13.09
CA GLU A 194 -36.01 -31.64 -11.71
C GLU A 194 -35.38 -30.24 -11.59
N TYR A 195 -34.55 -29.87 -12.57
CA TYR A 195 -33.90 -28.57 -12.70
C TYR A 195 -34.51 -27.67 -13.76
N ASP A 196 -35.73 -27.96 -14.24
CA ASP A 196 -36.47 -27.02 -15.07
C ASP A 196 -36.65 -25.69 -14.31
N ASN A 197 -36.22 -24.58 -14.93
CA ASN A 197 -36.16 -23.23 -14.33
C ASN A 197 -35.28 -23.11 -13.07
N LYS A 198 -34.37 -24.05 -12.82
CA LYS A 198 -33.39 -23.98 -11.73
C LYS A 198 -31.97 -24.11 -12.25
N VAL A 199 -31.03 -23.49 -11.56
CA VAL A 199 -29.60 -23.58 -11.90
C VAL A 199 -29.07 -24.98 -11.58
N LEU A 200 -28.28 -25.56 -12.50
CA LEU A 200 -27.67 -26.88 -12.31
C LEU A 200 -26.63 -26.89 -11.17
N PRO A 201 -26.36 -28.05 -10.54
CA PRO A 201 -25.34 -28.17 -9.51
C PRO A 201 -23.94 -27.78 -10.00
N GLY A 202 -23.14 -27.19 -9.11
CA GLY A 202 -21.76 -26.78 -9.40
C GLY A 202 -21.64 -25.40 -10.05
N VAL A 203 -22.71 -24.61 -10.10
CA VAL A 203 -22.69 -23.23 -10.62
C VAL A 203 -22.55 -22.23 -9.48
N TYR A 204 -21.64 -21.27 -9.64
CA TYR A 204 -21.33 -20.24 -8.65
C TYR A 204 -21.32 -18.85 -9.28
N LEU A 205 -21.68 -17.84 -8.49
CA LEU A 205 -21.37 -16.43 -8.73
C LEU A 205 -20.29 -16.02 -7.75
N ASP A 206 -19.08 -15.78 -8.22
CA ASP A 206 -17.88 -15.64 -7.39
C ASP A 206 -17.76 -16.83 -6.42
N GLU A 207 -17.93 -16.60 -5.12
CA GLU A 207 -17.92 -17.64 -4.08
C GLU A 207 -19.33 -18.14 -3.69
N VAL A 208 -20.39 -17.50 -4.19
CA VAL A 208 -21.78 -17.81 -3.85
C VAL A 208 -22.29 -18.98 -4.68
N ASN A 209 -22.69 -20.07 -4.00
CA ASN A 209 -23.26 -21.24 -4.66
C ASN A 209 -24.69 -20.95 -5.15
N LEU A 210 -24.95 -21.12 -6.44
CA LEU A 210 -26.25 -20.94 -7.08
C LEU A 210 -26.99 -22.26 -7.35
N SER A 211 -26.41 -23.41 -6.97
CA SER A 211 -26.93 -24.74 -7.30
C SER A 211 -28.37 -24.92 -6.80
N GLY A 212 -29.28 -25.24 -7.71
CA GLY A 212 -30.69 -25.47 -7.40
C GLY A 212 -31.55 -24.21 -7.23
N SER A 213 -30.96 -23.02 -7.27
CA SER A 213 -31.70 -21.76 -7.18
C SER A 213 -32.59 -21.55 -8.41
N ASN A 214 -33.78 -20.99 -8.20
CA ASN A 214 -34.64 -20.57 -9.31
C ASN A 214 -34.19 -19.21 -9.89
N LEU A 215 -34.71 -18.82 -11.06
CA LEU A 215 -34.27 -17.60 -11.74
C LEU A 215 -34.53 -16.30 -10.94
N ASP A 216 -35.60 -16.23 -10.15
CA ASP A 216 -35.88 -15.06 -9.30
C ASP A 216 -34.89 -14.97 -8.12
N GLU A 217 -34.54 -16.12 -7.51
CA GLU A 217 -33.49 -16.21 -6.50
C GLU A 217 -32.13 -15.78 -7.08
N VAL A 218 -31.77 -16.27 -8.27
CA VAL A 218 -30.53 -15.86 -8.95
C VAL A 218 -30.50 -14.36 -9.18
N LYS A 219 -31.60 -13.77 -9.67
CA LYS A 219 -31.70 -12.33 -9.88
C LYS A 219 -31.48 -11.55 -8.58
N ASN A 220 -32.07 -12.02 -7.48
CA ASN A 220 -31.90 -11.40 -6.16
C ASN A 220 -30.47 -11.54 -5.64
N ILE A 221 -29.84 -12.70 -5.81
CA ILE A 221 -28.44 -12.93 -5.43
C ILE A 221 -27.51 -12.02 -6.22
N VAL A 222 -27.62 -11.99 -7.55
CA VAL A 222 -26.82 -11.10 -8.42
C VAL A 222 -27.00 -9.64 -8.00
N SER A 223 -28.24 -9.21 -7.73
CA SER A 223 -28.53 -7.85 -7.29
C SER A 223 -27.91 -7.54 -5.92
N SER A 224 -27.99 -8.47 -4.98
CA SER A 224 -27.39 -8.37 -3.64
C SER A 224 -25.87 -8.26 -3.71
N GLU A 225 -25.18 -9.16 -4.42
CA GLU A 225 -23.73 -9.12 -4.56
C GLU A 225 -23.26 -7.86 -5.29
N THR A 226 -24.02 -7.43 -6.32
CA THR A 226 -23.77 -6.15 -7.01
C THR A 226 -23.88 -4.96 -6.04
N SER A 227 -24.91 -4.94 -5.17
CA SER A 227 -25.10 -3.89 -4.18
C SER A 227 -23.99 -3.87 -3.12
N LYS A 228 -23.48 -5.04 -2.69
CA LYS A 228 -22.32 -5.10 -1.78
C LYS A 228 -21.12 -4.39 -2.40
N ILE A 229 -20.76 -4.74 -3.63
CA ILE A 229 -19.63 -4.10 -4.33
C ILE A 229 -19.88 -2.61 -4.49
N LYS A 230 -21.06 -2.19 -4.97
CA LYS A 230 -21.39 -0.76 -5.15
C LYS A 230 -21.28 0.06 -3.87
N ASN A 231 -21.69 -0.53 -2.73
CA ASN A 231 -21.63 0.12 -1.42
C ASN A 231 -20.25 0.02 -0.76
N GLY A 232 -19.35 -0.76 -1.35
CA GLY A 232 -17.98 -0.91 -0.93
C GLY A 232 -17.10 0.30 -1.29
N THR A 233 -15.82 0.21 -0.97
CA THR A 233 -14.89 1.35 -1.07
C THR A 233 -13.59 1.01 -1.78
N VAL A 234 -13.06 1.98 -2.52
CA VAL A 234 -11.71 1.95 -3.08
C VAL A 234 -10.86 2.96 -2.32
N THR A 235 -9.90 2.45 -1.55
CA THR A 235 -8.96 3.26 -0.78
C THR A 235 -7.72 3.53 -1.61
N ILE A 236 -7.46 4.80 -1.92
CA ILE A 236 -6.25 5.23 -2.62
C ILE A 236 -5.24 5.73 -1.59
N LYS A 237 -4.03 5.17 -1.58
CA LYS A 237 -2.96 5.50 -0.63
C LYS A 237 -1.78 6.15 -1.33
N ASN A 238 -1.22 7.18 -0.72
CA ASN A 238 0.05 7.79 -1.10
C ASN A 238 0.94 8.03 0.13
N VAL A 239 2.06 8.73 -0.06
CA VAL A 239 3.02 9.04 1.01
C VAL A 239 2.50 9.99 2.10
N ASN A 240 1.40 10.70 1.85
CA ASN A 240 0.82 11.68 2.76
C ASN A 240 -0.43 11.15 3.48
N GLY A 241 -1.00 10.03 3.05
CA GLY A 241 -2.14 9.41 3.71
C GLY A 241 -2.99 8.54 2.78
N GLU A 242 -4.27 8.42 3.12
CA GLU A 242 -5.25 7.64 2.36
C GLU A 242 -6.56 8.41 2.17
N ALA A 243 -7.19 8.21 1.00
CA ALA A 243 -8.51 8.73 0.66
C ALA A 243 -9.42 7.57 0.19
N ARG A 244 -10.73 7.68 0.43
CA ARG A 244 -11.70 6.62 0.11
C ARG A 244 -12.72 7.13 -0.90
N TYR A 245 -12.99 6.31 -1.90
CA TYR A 245 -13.91 6.60 -2.99
C TYR A 245 -14.91 5.45 -3.16
N THR A 246 -16.09 5.77 -3.67
CA THR A 246 -17.06 4.77 -4.12
C THR A 246 -16.82 4.42 -5.60
N TYR A 247 -17.26 3.25 -6.02
CA TYR A 247 -17.22 2.87 -7.43
C TYR A 247 -18.01 3.83 -8.33
N GLU A 248 -19.09 4.43 -7.81
CA GLU A 248 -19.86 5.44 -8.52
C GLU A 248 -19.05 6.73 -8.77
N GLN A 249 -18.29 7.21 -7.77
CA GLN A 249 -17.39 8.36 -7.94
C GLN A 249 -16.29 8.10 -8.97
N MET A 250 -15.90 6.83 -9.13
CA MET A 250 -14.95 6.39 -10.14
C MET A 250 -15.56 6.19 -11.54
N GLY A 251 -16.89 6.36 -11.69
CA GLY A 251 -17.61 6.08 -12.93
C GLY A 251 -17.74 4.59 -13.26
N ILE A 252 -17.52 3.70 -12.29
CA ILE A 252 -17.55 2.25 -12.49
C ILE A 252 -18.96 1.71 -12.31
N SER A 253 -19.44 1.01 -13.33
CA SER A 253 -20.64 0.18 -13.30
C SER A 253 -20.30 -1.31 -13.18
N ILE A 254 -21.29 -2.15 -12.90
CA ILE A 254 -21.10 -3.61 -12.78
C ILE A 254 -22.02 -4.29 -13.78
N ASN A 255 -21.49 -5.27 -14.53
CA ASN A 255 -22.18 -6.03 -15.58
C ASN A 255 -23.23 -7.05 -15.06
N SER A 256 -24.00 -6.66 -14.04
CA SER A 256 -24.97 -7.49 -13.34
C SER A 256 -26.02 -8.11 -14.28
N LYS A 257 -26.50 -7.35 -15.27
CA LYS A 257 -27.51 -7.81 -16.23
C LYS A 257 -26.94 -8.88 -17.15
N GLU A 258 -25.76 -8.64 -17.71
CA GLU A 258 -25.07 -9.57 -18.61
C GLU A 258 -24.77 -10.89 -17.89
N VAL A 259 -24.27 -10.82 -16.65
CA VAL A 259 -24.00 -12.02 -15.84
C VAL A 259 -25.28 -12.81 -15.52
N TYR A 260 -26.35 -12.12 -15.16
CA TYR A 260 -27.65 -12.77 -14.96
C TYR A 260 -28.13 -13.47 -16.23
N ASP A 261 -28.06 -12.80 -17.38
CA ASP A 261 -28.48 -13.38 -18.67
C ASP A 261 -27.58 -14.56 -19.08
N GLU A 262 -26.28 -14.51 -18.80
CA GLU A 262 -25.35 -15.63 -19.01
C GLU A 262 -25.72 -16.83 -18.13
N ILE A 263 -26.00 -16.63 -16.83
CA ILE A 263 -26.41 -17.70 -15.91
C ILE A 263 -27.75 -18.29 -16.34
N LYS A 264 -28.72 -17.45 -16.69
CA LYS A 264 -30.05 -17.87 -17.14
C LYS A 264 -29.98 -18.79 -18.35
N ASN A 265 -29.16 -18.43 -19.35
CA ASN A 265 -29.05 -19.20 -20.60
C ASN A 265 -28.03 -20.36 -20.50
N TYR A 266 -27.29 -20.46 -19.40
CA TYR A 266 -26.21 -21.45 -19.26
C TYR A 266 -26.71 -22.88 -19.41
N ASN A 267 -27.79 -23.23 -18.70
CA ASN A 267 -28.37 -24.56 -18.76
C ASN A 267 -28.79 -24.93 -20.19
N ASP A 268 -29.39 -24.01 -20.94
CA ASP A 268 -29.89 -24.29 -22.28
C ASP A 268 -28.77 -24.50 -23.30
N ASN A 269 -27.63 -23.87 -23.07
CA ASN A 269 -26.44 -24.00 -23.91
C ASN A 269 -25.64 -25.30 -23.67
N LEU A 270 -25.96 -26.08 -22.63
CA LEU A 270 -25.26 -27.33 -22.33
C LEU A 270 -25.81 -28.53 -23.11
N SER A 271 -24.91 -29.43 -23.52
CA SER A 271 -25.30 -30.72 -24.11
C SER A 271 -26.00 -31.60 -23.07
N PHE A 272 -26.85 -32.54 -23.52
CA PHE A 272 -27.52 -33.50 -22.63
C PHE A 272 -26.54 -34.22 -21.69
N ILE A 273 -25.39 -34.64 -22.20
CA ILE A 273 -24.38 -35.37 -21.42
C ILE A 273 -23.74 -34.47 -20.36
N ASP A 274 -23.50 -33.19 -20.66
CA ASP A 274 -22.91 -32.25 -19.70
C ASP A 274 -23.89 -31.91 -18.57
N LYS A 275 -25.19 -31.77 -18.88
CA LYS A 275 -26.24 -31.62 -17.85
C LYS A 275 -26.24 -32.81 -16.88
N VAL A 276 -26.26 -34.04 -17.41
CA VAL A 276 -26.20 -35.26 -16.57
C VAL A 276 -24.91 -35.31 -15.75
N ARG A 277 -23.77 -34.93 -16.34
CA ARG A 277 -22.49 -34.92 -15.65
C ARG A 277 -22.48 -33.94 -14.48
N MET A 278 -23.00 -32.73 -14.66
CA MET A 278 -23.08 -31.73 -13.58
C MET A 278 -23.97 -32.21 -12.42
N ILE A 279 -25.11 -32.84 -12.72
CA ILE A 279 -26.02 -33.32 -11.67
C ILE A 279 -25.45 -34.53 -10.91
N LYS A 280 -24.82 -35.49 -11.61
CA LYS A 280 -24.34 -36.74 -10.97
C LYS A 280 -22.90 -36.67 -10.44
N ASN A 281 -22.02 -35.95 -11.13
CA ASN A 281 -20.62 -35.81 -10.77
C ASN A 281 -20.36 -34.36 -10.34
N ASN A 282 -20.44 -34.12 -9.04
CA ASN A 282 -20.20 -32.83 -8.37
C ASN A 282 -18.74 -32.32 -8.47
N LYS A 283 -18.02 -32.68 -9.54
CA LYS A 283 -16.60 -32.39 -9.79
C LYS A 283 -16.39 -31.32 -10.89
N VAL A 284 -17.44 -30.91 -11.59
CA VAL A 284 -17.35 -29.87 -12.63
C VAL A 284 -18.02 -28.61 -12.11
N ASN A 285 -17.22 -27.58 -11.83
CA ASN A 285 -17.72 -26.30 -11.36
C ASN A 285 -17.66 -25.25 -12.47
N LYS A 286 -18.69 -24.41 -12.56
CA LYS A 286 -18.72 -23.22 -13.41
C LYS A 286 -18.95 -21.99 -12.54
N THR A 287 -17.96 -21.10 -12.54
CA THR A 287 -18.07 -19.81 -11.86
C THR A 287 -18.31 -18.70 -12.87
N PHE A 288 -19.28 -17.85 -12.56
CA PHE A 288 -19.52 -16.55 -13.19
C PHE A 288 -18.98 -15.46 -12.28
N TYR A 289 -18.52 -14.35 -12.86
CA TYR A 289 -17.88 -13.27 -12.12
C TYR A 289 -18.56 -11.95 -12.45
N LEU A 290 -18.84 -11.15 -11.43
CA LEU A 290 -19.16 -9.75 -11.62
C LEU A 290 -17.90 -9.01 -12.08
N LYS A 291 -18.06 -8.16 -13.08
CA LYS A 291 -16.98 -7.39 -13.69
C LYS A 291 -17.31 -5.91 -13.70
N ALA A 292 -16.27 -5.11 -13.51
CA ALA A 292 -16.34 -3.68 -13.71
C ALA A 292 -16.60 -3.36 -15.20
N THR A 293 -17.48 -2.40 -15.44
CA THR A 293 -17.76 -1.81 -16.74
C THR A 293 -17.52 -0.32 -16.63
N TYR A 294 -16.67 0.21 -17.50
CA TYR A 294 -16.28 1.61 -17.55
C TYR A 294 -15.83 1.96 -18.96
N ASN A 295 -15.89 3.25 -19.30
CA ASN A 295 -15.26 3.78 -20.50
C ASN A 295 -13.92 4.45 -20.14
N GLU A 296 -13.15 4.82 -21.15
CA GLU A 296 -11.84 5.45 -20.94
C GLU A 296 -11.96 6.85 -20.31
N ASP A 297 -13.01 7.60 -20.63
CA ASP A 297 -13.26 8.92 -20.08
C ASP A 297 -13.59 8.87 -18.57
N ASP A 298 -14.31 7.84 -18.12
CA ASP A 298 -14.63 7.63 -16.69
C ASP A 298 -13.35 7.53 -15.86
N ILE A 299 -12.40 6.71 -16.33
CA ILE A 299 -11.11 6.53 -15.67
C ILE A 299 -10.29 7.83 -15.73
N ASN A 300 -10.22 8.49 -16.88
CA ASN A 300 -9.47 9.75 -17.02
C ASN A 300 -10.04 10.88 -16.14
N ASN A 301 -11.36 10.97 -16.01
CA ASN A 301 -12.04 11.90 -15.12
C ASN A 301 -11.75 11.59 -13.65
N PHE A 302 -11.73 10.31 -13.28
CA PHE A 302 -11.36 9.91 -11.93
C PHE A 302 -9.89 10.21 -11.62
N ILE A 303 -8.96 9.95 -12.57
CA ILE A 303 -7.55 10.36 -12.42
C ILE A 303 -7.42 11.87 -12.20
N SER A 304 -8.19 12.68 -12.95
CA SER A 304 -8.20 14.14 -12.77
C SER A 304 -8.72 14.55 -11.39
N THR A 305 -9.68 13.79 -10.84
CA THR A 305 -10.16 13.96 -9.47
C THR A 305 -9.06 13.62 -8.46
N LEU A 306 -8.38 12.49 -8.64
CA LEU A 306 -7.25 12.10 -7.79
C LEU A 306 -6.11 13.10 -7.82
N GLU A 307 -5.82 13.73 -8.95
CA GLU A 307 -4.83 14.80 -9.00
C GLU A 307 -5.20 15.99 -8.12
N ASN A 308 -6.45 16.43 -8.16
CA ASN A 308 -6.90 17.55 -7.34
C ASN A 308 -6.89 17.20 -5.85
N ASP A 309 -7.21 15.96 -5.52
CA ASP A 309 -7.32 15.49 -4.13
C ASP A 309 -5.95 15.14 -3.52
N LEU A 310 -5.05 14.55 -4.30
CA LEU A 310 -3.80 13.97 -3.81
C LEU A 310 -2.57 14.84 -4.07
N ASN A 311 -2.59 15.72 -5.07
CA ASN A 311 -1.44 16.57 -5.33
C ASN A 311 -1.30 17.61 -4.21
N THR A 312 -0.13 17.62 -3.58
CA THR A 312 0.18 18.54 -2.49
C THR A 312 1.43 19.32 -2.82
N THR A 313 1.46 20.58 -2.40
CA THR A 313 2.71 21.36 -2.39
C THR A 313 3.49 21.04 -1.12
N ARG A 314 4.82 21.03 -1.22
CA ARG A 314 5.68 20.80 -0.05
C ARG A 314 5.41 21.87 0.99
N LYS A 315 5.19 21.43 2.22
CA LYS A 315 5.15 22.28 3.40
C LYS A 315 6.12 21.74 4.44
N ASP A 316 7.11 22.56 4.80
CA ASP A 316 8.07 22.18 5.82
C ASP A 316 7.44 22.24 7.22
N GLU A 317 7.95 21.42 8.11
CA GLU A 317 7.48 21.33 9.49
C GLU A 317 8.19 22.36 10.37
N GLY A 318 7.45 23.03 11.26
CA GLY A 318 8.05 23.99 12.19
C GLY A 318 7.07 24.90 12.90
N LEU A 319 7.62 25.87 13.64
CA LEU A 319 6.83 26.90 14.32
C LEU A 319 6.40 27.98 13.32
N VAL A 320 5.13 28.36 13.41
CA VAL A 320 4.52 29.44 12.63
C VAL A 320 3.95 30.48 13.59
N ILE A 321 4.02 31.75 13.17
CA ILE A 321 3.41 32.88 13.88
C ILE A 321 2.27 33.41 13.00
N ASP A 322 1.05 33.48 13.53
CA ASP A 322 -0.08 34.11 12.83
C ASP A 322 -0.04 35.65 12.90
N GLU A 323 -0.99 36.30 12.21
CA GLU A 323 -1.15 37.76 12.21
C GLU A 323 -1.45 38.35 13.60
N ASN A 324 -1.93 37.54 14.53
CA ASN A 324 -2.22 37.93 15.92
C ASN A 324 -1.05 37.63 16.86
N HIS A 325 0.11 37.25 16.33
CA HIS A 325 1.31 36.85 17.06
C HIS A 325 1.14 35.58 17.92
N ASN A 326 0.16 34.72 17.61
CA ASN A 326 0.08 33.40 18.22
C ASN A 326 1.09 32.46 17.57
N VAL A 327 1.70 31.62 18.40
CA VAL A 327 2.69 30.64 17.99
C VAL A 327 2.08 29.26 18.06
N TYR A 328 2.18 28.51 16.97
CA TYR A 328 1.78 27.11 16.91
C TYR A 328 2.74 26.31 16.03
N TYR A 329 2.77 25.00 16.25
CA TYR A 329 3.55 24.09 15.45
C TYR A 329 2.71 23.56 14.31
N GLU A 330 3.21 23.72 13.09
CA GLU A 330 2.58 23.21 11.89
C GLU A 330 3.32 21.97 11.40
N LYS A 331 2.59 20.86 11.31
CA LYS A 331 3.13 19.63 10.73
C LYS A 331 3.42 19.84 9.25
N GLY A 332 4.57 19.34 8.82
CA GLY A 332 4.92 19.34 7.42
C GLY A 332 4.09 18.34 6.63
N VAL A 333 4.07 18.53 5.31
CA VAL A 333 3.47 17.62 4.34
C VAL A 333 4.43 17.54 3.15
N ASN A 334 4.71 16.32 2.65
CA ASN A 334 5.53 16.19 1.45
C ASN A 334 4.80 16.78 0.25
N GLY A 335 5.54 17.42 -0.66
CA GLY A 335 5.02 17.69 -1.98
C GLY A 335 4.82 16.37 -2.71
N PHE A 336 3.66 16.17 -3.31
CA PHE A 336 3.31 14.96 -4.06
C PHE A 336 2.69 15.35 -5.38
N THR A 337 3.17 14.75 -6.47
CA THR A 337 2.56 14.86 -7.80
C THR A 337 2.29 13.45 -8.31
N LEU A 338 1.01 13.12 -8.48
CA LEU A 338 0.53 11.82 -8.92
C LEU A 338 1.11 11.42 -10.29
N ASP A 339 1.57 10.18 -10.42
CA ASP A 339 1.87 9.58 -11.73
C ASP A 339 0.57 9.05 -12.35
N LYS A 340 0.00 9.82 -13.28
CA LYS A 340 -1.31 9.52 -13.89
C LYS A 340 -1.32 8.20 -14.64
N GLU A 341 -0.27 7.92 -15.42
CA GLU A 341 -0.24 6.74 -16.29
C GLU A 341 -0.07 5.48 -15.47
N SER A 342 0.84 5.49 -14.49
CA SER A 342 1.00 4.39 -13.54
C SER A 342 -0.29 4.15 -12.75
N THR A 343 -0.91 5.22 -12.25
CA THR A 343 -2.16 5.15 -11.48
C THR A 343 -3.31 4.56 -12.32
N LYS A 344 -3.44 4.95 -13.59
CA LYS A 344 -4.45 4.40 -14.51
C LYS A 344 -4.30 2.89 -14.67
N ILE A 345 -3.07 2.41 -14.84
CA ILE A 345 -2.78 0.97 -14.94
C ILE A 345 -3.18 0.25 -13.66
N MET A 346 -2.75 0.76 -12.50
CA MET A 346 -3.06 0.16 -11.19
C MET A 346 -4.56 0.08 -10.91
N ILE A 347 -5.32 1.13 -11.26
CA ILE A 347 -6.78 1.13 -11.14
C ILE A 347 -7.42 0.07 -12.04
N ILE A 348 -6.99 -0.02 -13.30
CA ILE A 348 -7.51 -1.03 -14.24
C ILE A 348 -7.19 -2.45 -13.75
N GLU A 349 -5.98 -2.68 -13.24
CA GLU A 349 -5.59 -3.98 -12.68
C GLU A 349 -6.40 -4.34 -11.45
N ALA A 350 -6.65 -3.39 -10.55
CA ALA A 350 -7.53 -3.60 -9.39
C ALA A 350 -8.96 -3.94 -9.82
N LEU A 351 -9.51 -3.23 -10.81
CA LEU A 351 -10.87 -3.46 -11.32
C LEU A 351 -11.05 -4.81 -12.03
N ASN A 352 -9.96 -5.43 -12.51
CA ASN A 352 -10.00 -6.81 -13.03
C ASN A 352 -10.30 -7.85 -11.94
N ASN A 353 -10.00 -7.53 -10.68
CA ASN A 353 -10.27 -8.35 -9.51
C ASN A 353 -11.24 -7.61 -8.59
N LEU A 354 -12.44 -7.32 -9.11
CA LEU A 354 -13.44 -6.53 -8.43
C LEU A 354 -13.82 -7.14 -7.07
N GLN A 355 -13.74 -6.34 -6.01
CA GLN A 355 -14.04 -6.74 -4.63
C GLN A 355 -14.92 -5.70 -3.95
N GLU A 356 -15.52 -6.03 -2.81
CA GLU A 356 -16.24 -5.05 -2.01
C GLU A 356 -15.33 -3.89 -1.58
N ASN A 357 -14.16 -4.20 -1.00
CA ASN A 357 -13.21 -3.18 -0.58
C ASN A 357 -11.85 -3.42 -1.25
N MET A 358 -11.33 -2.40 -1.92
CA MET A 358 -10.03 -2.45 -2.58
C MET A 358 -9.09 -1.39 -2.00
N VAL A 359 -7.80 -1.68 -2.02
CA VAL A 359 -6.74 -0.73 -1.66
C VAL A 359 -5.78 -0.63 -2.83
N ILE A 360 -5.51 0.59 -3.28
CA ILE A 360 -4.60 0.89 -4.38
C ILE A 360 -3.56 1.88 -3.85
N GLU A 361 -2.30 1.46 -3.84
CA GLU A 361 -1.17 2.34 -3.51
C GLU A 361 -0.70 2.98 -4.80
N VAL A 362 -0.75 4.32 -4.87
CA VAL A 362 -0.43 5.08 -6.08
C VAL A 362 0.95 5.72 -5.96
N ASP A 363 1.67 5.69 -7.07
CA ASP A 363 3.00 6.28 -7.19
C ASP A 363 2.94 7.73 -7.67
N GLY A 364 4.03 8.45 -7.44
CA GLY A 364 4.18 9.84 -7.85
C GLY A 364 5.55 10.42 -7.55
N SER A 365 5.81 11.61 -8.05
CA SER A 365 7.00 12.40 -7.69
C SER A 365 6.84 12.98 -6.30
N ILE A 366 7.88 12.89 -5.47
CA ILE A 366 7.87 13.31 -4.06
C ILE A 366 8.92 14.40 -3.84
N ASP A 367 8.49 15.59 -3.43
CA ASP A 367 9.34 16.64 -2.87
C ASP A 367 9.27 16.58 -1.34
N LYS A 368 10.30 15.99 -0.72
CA LYS A 368 10.30 15.71 0.72
C LYS A 368 10.30 16.99 1.53
N MET A 369 9.42 17.07 2.50
CA MET A 369 9.43 18.15 3.50
C MET A 369 10.72 18.14 4.31
N LYS A 370 11.15 19.31 4.75
CA LYS A 370 12.16 19.40 5.80
C LYS A 370 11.51 19.05 7.14
N ALA A 371 12.04 18.02 7.80
CA ALA A 371 11.63 17.64 9.14
C ALA A 371 11.92 18.77 10.13
N GLY A 372 10.97 19.04 11.01
CA GLY A 372 11.13 19.98 12.10
C GLY A 372 11.86 19.36 13.28
N ASN A 373 12.25 20.18 14.25
CA ASN A 373 12.63 19.64 15.55
C ASN A 373 11.35 19.26 16.30
N GLU A 374 11.13 17.96 16.52
CA GLU A 374 9.93 17.42 17.18
C GLU A 374 9.67 18.05 18.55
N ALA A 375 10.72 18.40 19.30
CA ALA A 375 10.58 19.04 20.60
C ALA A 375 9.80 20.36 20.51
N LEU A 376 9.90 21.08 19.40
CA LEU A 376 9.18 22.35 19.20
C LEU A 376 7.67 22.15 19.06
N SER A 377 7.20 20.96 18.72
CA SER A 377 5.76 20.63 18.69
C SER A 377 5.10 20.71 20.08
N THR A 378 5.90 20.68 21.14
CA THR A 378 5.42 20.83 22.52
C THR A 378 5.08 22.27 22.90
N ILE A 379 5.47 23.27 22.09
CA ILE A 379 5.19 24.68 22.34
C ILE A 379 3.74 24.97 21.93
N ASN A 380 2.89 25.16 22.93
CA ASN A 380 1.44 25.31 22.75
C ASN A 380 0.82 26.45 23.58
N LYS A 381 1.61 27.11 24.44
CA LYS A 381 1.09 28.10 25.39
C LYS A 381 2.00 29.31 25.53
N LYS A 382 1.40 30.50 25.40
CA LYS A 382 2.00 31.74 25.89
C LYS A 382 1.93 31.75 27.42
N ILE A 383 3.09 31.65 28.06
CA ILE A 383 3.18 31.64 29.53
C ILE A 383 3.46 33.02 30.12
N SER A 384 3.96 33.95 29.31
CA SER A 384 4.27 35.31 29.75
C SER A 384 4.20 36.32 28.62
N SER A 385 3.81 37.53 28.98
CA SER A 385 3.77 38.70 28.11
C SER A 385 4.06 39.96 28.94
N TYR A 386 4.83 40.87 28.37
CA TYR A 386 5.04 42.20 28.92
C TYR A 386 5.17 43.23 27.79
N THR A 387 4.59 44.39 28.01
CA THR A 387 4.56 45.49 27.04
C THR A 387 5.09 46.76 27.68
N THR A 388 5.97 47.46 26.97
CA THR A 388 6.42 48.79 27.37
C THR A 388 6.09 49.83 26.29
N TYR A 389 5.76 51.04 26.73
CA TYR A 389 5.55 52.16 25.84
C TYR A 389 6.87 52.83 25.47
N PHE A 390 7.03 53.20 24.21
CA PHE A 390 8.09 54.08 23.75
C PHE A 390 7.65 54.97 22.61
N LEU A 391 8.26 56.14 22.46
CA LEU A 391 8.04 56.94 21.26
C LEU A 391 8.77 56.28 20.07
N ASN A 392 8.01 55.63 19.19
CA ASN A 392 8.54 54.94 18.02
C ASN A 392 8.84 55.94 16.89
N LYS A 393 9.91 56.73 17.09
CA LYS A 393 10.32 57.80 16.18
C LYS A 393 11.84 57.96 16.15
N GLY A 394 12.36 58.32 14.97
CA GLY A 394 13.78 58.63 14.75
C GLY A 394 14.70 57.44 15.03
N ASN A 395 15.99 57.73 15.23
CA ASN A 395 17.04 56.72 15.37
C ASN A 395 16.79 55.77 16.55
N ARG A 396 16.25 56.28 17.66
CA ARG A 396 15.88 55.46 18.82
C ARG A 396 14.79 54.45 18.47
N GLY A 397 13.75 54.90 17.76
CA GLY A 397 12.69 54.01 17.29
C GLY A 397 13.23 52.93 16.35
N HIS A 398 14.02 53.33 15.35
CA HIS A 398 14.70 52.41 14.43
C HIS A 398 15.50 51.33 15.17
N ASN A 399 16.33 51.72 16.14
CA ASN A 399 17.14 50.79 16.92
C ASN A 399 16.31 49.77 17.70
N ILE A 400 15.20 50.19 18.30
CA ILE A 400 14.29 49.31 19.05
C ILE A 400 13.59 48.34 18.10
N ASN A 401 13.15 48.79 16.93
CA ASN A 401 12.54 47.91 15.91
C ASN A 401 13.54 46.85 15.44
N LEU A 402 14.75 47.27 15.06
CA LEU A 402 15.79 46.35 14.63
C LEU A 402 16.14 45.33 15.72
N ALA A 403 16.27 45.77 16.96
CA ALA A 403 16.52 44.89 18.09
C ALA A 403 15.36 43.90 18.32
N SER A 404 14.11 44.35 18.17
CA SER A 404 12.91 43.50 18.27
C SER A 404 12.91 42.43 17.19
N THR A 405 13.22 42.80 15.94
CA THR A 405 13.31 41.86 14.82
C THR A 405 14.37 40.78 15.07
N LYS A 406 15.52 41.15 15.64
CA LYS A 406 16.58 40.18 15.96
C LYS A 406 16.20 39.23 17.10
N LEU A 407 15.46 39.71 18.10
CA LEU A 407 14.99 38.87 19.21
C LEU A 407 13.86 37.91 18.80
N ASN A 408 12.98 38.37 17.90
CA ASN A 408 11.82 37.62 17.47
C ASN A 408 12.21 36.30 16.79
N GLY A 409 11.67 35.19 17.28
CA GLY A 409 11.96 33.86 16.75
C GLY A 409 13.08 33.11 17.47
N THR A 410 13.59 33.65 18.59
CA THR A 410 14.63 32.97 19.37
C THR A 410 14.06 31.70 20.02
N ILE A 411 14.73 30.57 19.81
CA ILE A 411 14.46 29.29 20.45
C ILE A 411 15.52 29.03 21.52
N LEU A 412 15.10 28.55 22.69
CA LEU A 412 15.99 28.04 23.74
C LEU A 412 15.56 26.62 24.08
N MET A 413 16.44 25.65 23.89
CA MET A 413 16.22 24.27 24.31
C MET A 413 16.33 24.15 25.84
N PRO A 414 15.80 23.07 26.44
CA PRO A 414 15.98 22.80 27.87
C PRO A 414 17.45 22.92 28.30
N GLY A 415 17.72 23.74 29.32
CA GLY A 415 19.05 23.97 29.86
C GLY A 415 19.85 25.11 29.20
N ASP A 416 19.44 25.60 28.02
CA ASP A 416 20.13 26.68 27.31
C ASP A 416 20.18 27.97 28.13
N VAL A 417 21.26 28.74 27.97
CA VAL A 417 21.39 30.09 28.52
C VAL A 417 21.30 31.10 27.39
N PHE A 418 20.29 31.94 27.45
CA PHE A 418 20.14 33.07 26.54
C PHE A 418 21.15 34.17 26.87
N SER A 419 21.75 34.77 25.83
CA SER A 419 22.52 36.02 25.92
C SER A 419 21.89 37.09 25.04
N TYR A 420 21.56 38.23 25.64
CA TYR A 420 20.98 39.35 24.90
C TYR A 420 21.97 39.96 23.91
N LEU A 421 23.24 40.08 24.31
CA LEU A 421 24.29 40.61 23.43
C LEU A 421 24.60 39.70 22.24
N GLU A 422 24.54 38.38 22.41
CA GLU A 422 24.77 37.43 21.30
C GLU A 422 23.66 37.53 20.24
N ILE A 423 22.40 37.72 20.66
CA ILE A 423 21.25 37.76 19.75
C ILE A 423 21.05 39.15 19.14
N VAL A 424 21.11 40.20 19.95
CA VAL A 424 20.73 41.55 19.53
C VAL A 424 21.97 42.39 19.18
N GLY A 425 23.09 42.14 19.83
CA GLY A 425 24.34 42.87 19.61
C GLY A 425 25.14 42.41 18.39
N PRO A 426 26.37 42.92 18.24
CA PRO A 426 26.84 44.18 18.81
C PRO A 426 26.12 45.39 18.18
N TYR A 427 26.06 46.50 18.92
CA TYR A 427 25.28 47.69 18.54
C TYR A 427 26.07 48.65 17.63
N SER A 428 26.55 48.18 16.50
CA SER A 428 27.35 48.97 15.55
C SER A 428 26.53 49.48 14.36
N SER A 429 27.04 50.51 13.68
CA SER A 429 26.47 50.97 12.40
C SER A 429 26.50 49.90 11.32
N SER A 430 27.54 49.05 11.30
CA SER A 430 27.62 47.90 10.37
C SER A 430 26.49 46.89 10.59
N ASN A 431 25.97 46.82 11.83
CA ASN A 431 24.87 45.94 12.20
C ASN A 431 23.50 46.65 12.12
N GLY A 432 23.44 47.80 11.46
CA GLY A 432 22.21 48.55 11.19
C GLY A 432 21.78 49.52 12.30
N TYR A 433 22.54 49.64 13.39
CA TYR A 433 22.20 50.55 14.49
C TYR A 433 22.61 51.99 14.21
N LEU A 434 21.72 52.91 14.56
CA LEU A 434 21.89 54.35 14.36
C LEU A 434 22.26 55.06 15.66
N PRO A 435 22.97 56.20 15.58
CA PRO A 435 23.32 56.99 16.74
C PRO A 435 22.05 57.58 17.36
N ALA A 436 21.82 57.31 18.64
CA ALA A 436 20.71 57.86 19.41
C ALA A 436 21.18 58.30 20.81
N PRO A 437 20.46 59.23 21.48
CA PRO A 437 20.83 59.68 22.81
C PRO A 437 20.92 58.52 23.81
N ILE A 438 21.99 58.51 24.59
CA ILE A 438 22.22 57.59 25.71
C ILE A 438 22.62 58.39 26.95
N TYR A 439 22.43 57.80 28.13
CA TYR A 439 22.98 58.32 29.37
C TYR A 439 24.32 57.63 29.66
N LEU A 440 25.41 58.39 29.64
CA LEU A 440 26.75 57.89 29.97
C LEU A 440 27.35 58.80 31.04
N ASN A 441 27.86 58.24 32.13
CA ASN A 441 28.55 58.98 33.20
C ASN A 441 27.78 60.16 33.80
N SER A 442 26.45 60.18 33.75
CA SER A 442 25.58 61.28 34.22
C SER A 442 25.40 62.43 33.23
N GLU A 443 25.80 62.26 31.98
CA GLU A 443 25.56 63.21 30.89
C GLU A 443 24.79 62.55 29.73
N VAL A 444 24.10 63.38 28.94
CA VAL A 444 23.49 62.94 27.68
C VAL A 444 24.57 62.87 26.62
N SER A 445 24.87 61.66 26.16
CA SER A 445 25.79 61.40 25.04
C SER A 445 25.02 60.75 23.88
N THR A 446 25.71 60.41 22.80
CA THR A 446 25.12 59.71 21.65
C THR A 446 25.93 58.46 21.35
N ALA A 447 25.25 57.33 21.21
CA ALA A 447 25.88 56.07 20.80
C ALA A 447 24.94 55.28 19.87
N ASN A 448 25.53 54.40 19.07
CA ASN A 448 24.78 53.46 18.28
C ASN A 448 24.00 52.49 19.19
N GLY A 449 22.75 52.21 18.82
CA GLY A 449 21.88 51.31 19.60
C GLY A 449 21.20 51.98 20.80
N GLY A 450 21.24 53.31 20.93
CA GLY A 450 20.43 53.99 21.94
C GLY A 450 18.95 53.57 21.83
N GLY A 451 18.40 53.02 22.91
CA GLY A 451 17.05 52.45 22.98
C GLY A 451 16.99 50.94 23.28
N VAL A 452 18.03 50.16 22.96
CA VAL A 452 18.00 48.68 23.10
C VAL A 452 17.82 48.17 24.53
N CYS A 453 18.23 48.93 25.55
CA CYS A 453 17.97 48.57 26.95
C CYS A 453 16.48 48.50 27.30
N GLN A 454 15.61 49.21 26.55
CA GLN A 454 14.17 49.09 26.76
C GLN A 454 13.66 47.71 26.33
N LEU A 455 14.19 47.14 25.25
CA LEU A 455 13.86 45.77 24.85
C LEU A 455 14.44 44.76 25.85
N ALA A 456 15.68 44.94 26.31
CA ALA A 456 16.27 44.09 27.36
C ALA A 456 15.42 44.11 28.65
N THR A 457 14.93 45.29 29.05
CA THR A 457 14.04 45.42 30.22
C THR A 457 12.67 44.80 29.98
N THR A 458 12.09 44.96 28.80
CA THR A 458 10.81 44.33 28.45
C THR A 458 10.94 42.80 28.52
N LEU A 459 12.00 42.25 27.93
CA LEU A 459 12.31 40.83 27.98
C LEU A 459 12.60 40.35 29.42
N TYR A 460 13.29 41.14 30.25
CA TYR A 460 13.52 40.81 31.66
C TYR A 460 12.22 40.70 32.45
N MET A 461 11.27 41.61 32.23
CA MET A 461 9.95 41.51 32.85
C MET A 461 9.16 40.31 32.34
N THR A 462 9.18 40.04 31.02
CA THR A 462 8.57 38.82 30.46
C THR A 462 9.22 37.56 31.04
N GLN A 463 10.55 37.54 31.18
CA GLN A 463 11.35 36.46 31.76
C GLN A 463 10.93 36.17 33.22
N LEU A 464 10.86 37.20 34.06
CA LEU A 464 10.46 37.03 35.46
C LEU A 464 9.03 36.50 35.59
N LYS A 465 8.09 37.04 34.79
CA LYS A 465 6.69 36.58 34.77
C LYS A 465 6.54 35.16 34.19
N ALA A 466 7.52 34.69 33.43
CA ALA A 466 7.62 33.31 32.96
C ALA A 466 8.28 32.37 33.99
N GLY A 467 8.75 32.87 35.14
CA GLY A 467 9.39 32.06 36.18
C GLY A 467 10.79 31.57 35.85
N LEU A 468 11.40 32.08 34.78
CA LEU A 468 12.72 31.64 34.35
C LEU A 468 13.83 32.21 35.23
N GLU A 469 14.95 31.51 35.32
CA GLU A 469 16.08 31.89 36.15
C GLU A 469 16.96 32.97 35.49
N THR A 470 17.13 34.11 36.16
CA THR A 470 18.10 35.13 35.75
C THR A 470 19.52 34.66 36.06
N VAL A 471 20.40 34.69 35.06
CA VAL A 471 21.82 34.32 35.17
C VAL A 471 22.70 35.55 35.35
N GLU A 472 22.48 36.58 34.54
CA GLU A 472 23.20 37.85 34.61
C GLU A 472 22.23 39.00 34.39
N ARG A 473 22.22 39.96 35.32
CA ARG A 473 21.44 41.19 35.18
C ARG A 473 22.09 42.32 35.94
N ARG A 474 22.03 43.52 35.35
CA ARG A 474 22.43 44.78 35.98
C ARG A 474 21.33 45.83 35.81
N ASN A 475 21.15 46.70 36.81
CA ASN A 475 20.27 47.87 36.69
C ASN A 475 20.97 49.06 36.02
N HIS A 476 20.18 49.95 35.44
CA HIS A 476 20.64 51.23 34.92
C HIS A 476 21.16 52.13 36.03
N THR A 477 22.07 53.05 35.68
CA THR A 477 22.51 54.14 36.56
C THR A 477 21.36 55.08 36.93
N PHE A 478 20.48 55.40 35.98
CA PHE A 478 19.27 56.19 36.18
C PHE A 478 18.05 55.31 35.97
N ALA A 479 17.07 55.41 36.85
CA ALA A 479 15.88 54.59 36.76
C ALA A 479 15.09 54.91 35.47
N PRO A 480 14.78 53.90 34.63
CA PRO A 480 13.85 54.11 33.53
C PRO A 480 12.42 54.35 34.06
N ASN A 481 11.60 55.00 33.25
CA ASN A 481 10.20 55.33 33.59
C ASN A 481 9.17 54.34 33.02
N TYR A 482 9.61 53.34 32.24
CA TYR A 482 8.74 52.37 31.57
C TYR A 482 8.60 51.04 32.31
N VAL A 483 9.19 50.91 33.50
CA VAL A 483 9.10 49.73 34.38
C VAL A 483 9.19 50.16 35.84
N PRO A 484 8.64 49.41 36.82
CA PRO A 484 8.89 49.69 38.22
C PRO A 484 10.39 49.69 38.55
N LYS A 485 10.81 50.63 39.39
CA LYS A 485 12.22 50.75 39.84
C LYS A 485 12.66 49.45 40.50
N GLY A 486 13.86 48.98 40.18
CA GLY A 486 14.41 47.71 40.64
C GLY A 486 14.21 46.56 39.66
N LEU A 487 13.32 46.70 38.67
CA LEU A 487 12.95 45.64 37.73
C LEU A 487 13.39 45.93 36.28
N ASP A 488 14.42 46.75 36.09
CA ASP A 488 15.00 47.06 34.79
C ASP A 488 16.23 46.20 34.45
N ALA A 489 16.60 46.10 33.19
CA ALA A 489 17.86 45.47 32.76
C ALA A 489 18.60 46.42 31.81
N THR A 490 19.88 46.69 32.11
CA THR A 490 20.76 47.48 31.23
C THR A 490 21.70 46.56 30.47
N VAL A 491 22.04 46.95 29.24
CA VAL A 491 22.97 46.22 28.37
C VAL A 491 23.92 47.22 27.70
N TYR A 492 25.15 46.78 27.42
CA TYR A 492 26.16 47.57 26.74
C TYR A 492 27.13 46.64 26.02
N SER A 493 27.30 46.82 24.70
CA SER A 493 27.93 45.82 23.81
C SER A 493 29.29 45.29 24.24
N THR A 494 30.07 46.05 25.02
CA THR A 494 31.43 45.64 25.39
C THR A 494 31.59 45.17 26.83
N THR A 495 30.63 45.46 27.73
CA THR A 495 30.87 45.29 29.18
C THR A 495 29.66 44.81 29.99
N THR A 496 28.45 44.77 29.45
CA THR A 496 27.27 44.40 30.25
C THR A 496 26.26 43.64 29.40
N ASP A 497 26.01 42.39 29.77
CA ASP A 497 25.01 41.55 29.14
C ASP A 497 23.79 41.36 30.06
N TYR A 498 22.74 40.80 29.48
CA TYR A 498 21.58 40.28 30.19
C TYR A 498 21.38 38.83 29.77
N LYS A 499 21.43 37.91 30.74
CA LYS A 499 21.35 36.46 30.53
C LYS A 499 20.33 35.81 31.43
N PHE A 500 19.63 34.81 30.90
CA PHE A 500 18.73 33.96 31.67
C PHE A 500 18.75 32.54 31.12
N LYS A 501 18.33 31.57 31.94
CA LYS A 501 18.35 30.16 31.60
C LYS A 501 16.95 29.65 31.28
N ASN A 502 16.83 28.81 30.26
CA ASN A 502 15.69 27.91 30.14
C ASN A 502 15.85 26.78 31.17
N ASN A 503 15.25 26.95 32.34
CA ASN A 503 15.25 25.96 33.41
C ASN A 503 14.03 25.00 33.36
N TYR A 504 13.32 24.95 32.24
CA TYR A 504 12.24 23.98 32.00
C TYR A 504 12.74 22.80 31.17
N ASP A 505 12.00 21.69 31.23
CA ASP A 505 12.22 20.50 30.41
C ASP A 505 11.61 20.62 29.00
N TYR A 506 11.10 21.80 28.66
CA TYR A 506 10.47 22.12 27.38
C TYR A 506 11.21 23.26 26.67
N PRO A 507 11.23 23.29 25.33
CA PRO A 507 11.78 24.41 24.60
C PRO A 507 10.95 25.69 24.83
N ILE A 508 11.63 26.82 24.73
CA ILE A 508 11.05 28.15 24.81
C ILE A 508 11.17 28.82 23.45
N TYR A 509 10.12 29.52 23.05
CA TYR A 509 10.11 30.41 21.90
C TYR A 509 9.78 31.84 22.32
N ILE A 510 10.62 32.79 21.89
CA ILE A 510 10.48 34.20 22.23
C ILE A 510 9.96 34.95 21.01
N THR A 511 8.83 35.64 21.15
CA THR A 511 8.36 36.59 20.14
C THR A 511 8.53 38.02 20.63
N SER A 512 8.84 38.92 19.70
CA SER A 512 9.03 40.34 19.97
C SER A 512 8.47 41.17 18.82
N TYR A 513 7.50 42.02 19.11
CA TYR A 513 6.79 42.80 18.10
C TYR A 513 6.39 44.17 18.61
N ILE A 514 6.14 45.10 17.67
CA ILE A 514 5.83 46.49 17.96
C ILE A 514 4.54 46.88 17.26
N ASN A 515 3.55 47.32 18.05
CA ASN A 515 2.28 47.84 17.56
C ASN A 515 2.20 49.34 17.90
N GLY A 516 2.43 50.19 16.90
CA GLY A 516 2.52 51.64 17.08
C GLY A 516 3.70 52.03 17.99
N ASN A 517 3.38 52.47 19.21
CA ASN A 517 4.33 52.92 20.24
C ASN A 517 4.53 51.88 21.36
N TYR A 518 4.03 50.66 21.18
CA TYR A 518 4.06 49.62 22.19
C TYR A 518 4.94 48.47 21.74
N LEU A 519 5.99 48.20 22.50
CA LEU A 519 6.88 47.06 22.34
C LEU A 519 6.40 45.93 23.24
N THR A 520 6.11 44.76 22.68
CA THR A 520 5.69 43.57 23.42
C THR A 520 6.67 42.43 23.21
N VAL A 521 6.99 41.72 24.29
CA VAL A 521 7.74 40.48 24.26
C VAL A 521 6.92 39.40 24.93
N ASP A 522 6.73 38.28 24.21
CA ASP A 522 6.04 37.09 24.71
C ASP A 522 7.00 35.91 24.80
N ILE A 523 6.75 35.03 25.78
CA ILE A 523 7.45 33.76 25.96
C ILE A 523 6.43 32.63 25.84
N TRP A 524 6.70 31.70 24.94
CA TRP A 524 5.90 30.53 24.63
C TRP A 524 6.65 29.26 25.00
N THR A 525 5.95 28.28 25.56
CA THR A 525 6.47 26.94 25.84
C THR A 525 5.30 25.96 26.00
N ASN A 526 5.55 24.79 26.56
CA ASN A 526 4.52 23.83 26.91
C ASN A 526 3.66 24.33 28.09
N ASP A 527 2.36 24.09 28.05
CA ASP A 527 1.40 24.44 29.10
C ASP A 527 1.72 23.82 30.47
N ALA A 528 2.34 22.64 30.48
CA ALA A 528 2.76 21.98 31.72
C ALA A 528 3.98 22.65 32.38
N ALA A 529 4.75 23.48 31.66
CA ALA A 529 6.00 24.06 32.17
C ALA A 529 5.82 24.85 33.47
N LEU A 530 4.71 25.58 33.60
CA LEU A 530 4.42 26.36 34.81
C LEU A 530 3.95 25.51 35.99
N GLY A 531 3.46 24.29 35.76
CA GLY A 531 2.91 23.43 36.81
C GLY A 531 1.81 24.11 37.64
N GLY A 532 0.95 24.92 37.01
CA GLY A 532 -0.11 25.69 37.69
C GLY A 532 0.35 26.93 38.44
N LYS A 533 1.64 27.30 38.36
CA LYS A 533 2.20 28.47 39.05
C LYS A 533 2.12 29.72 38.19
N THR A 534 2.06 30.86 38.87
CA THR A 534 2.21 32.19 38.26
C THR A 534 3.26 32.98 39.02
N PHE A 535 3.92 33.92 38.33
CA PHE A 535 5.04 34.66 38.86
C PHE A 535 4.79 36.17 38.80
N GLU A 536 4.93 36.83 39.95
CA GLU A 536 4.68 38.28 40.08
C GLU A 536 5.95 38.98 40.59
N PRO A 537 6.70 39.67 39.72
CA PRO A 537 7.84 40.46 40.14
C PRO A 537 7.40 41.77 40.77
N TYR A 538 8.03 42.15 41.88
CA TYR A 538 7.80 43.42 42.55
C TYR A 538 9.08 43.96 43.18
N SER A 539 9.06 45.22 43.61
CA SER A 539 10.17 45.83 44.32
C SER A 539 9.68 46.69 45.48
N VAL A 540 10.53 46.84 46.49
CA VAL A 540 10.28 47.65 47.68
C VAL A 540 11.45 48.60 47.89
N TYR A 541 11.14 49.88 48.15
CA TYR A 541 12.16 50.85 48.50
C TYR A 541 12.60 50.68 49.96
N SER A 542 13.90 50.56 50.19
CA SER A 542 14.49 50.43 51.53
C SER A 542 15.92 50.94 51.54
N ASN A 543 16.26 51.80 52.51
CA ASN A 543 17.61 52.32 52.76
C ASN A 543 18.33 52.85 51.51
N GLY A 544 17.67 53.71 50.74
CA GLY A 544 18.28 54.33 49.54
C GLY A 544 18.35 53.43 48.31
N ALA A 545 17.73 52.25 48.34
CA ALA A 545 17.75 51.28 47.25
C ALA A 545 16.38 50.64 47.01
N TYR A 546 16.22 50.02 45.85
CA TYR A 546 15.06 49.18 45.52
C TYR A 546 15.47 47.72 45.61
N LEU A 547 14.80 46.98 46.49
CA LEU A 547 14.99 45.54 46.67
C LEU A 547 13.91 44.82 45.85
N SER A 548 14.34 43.98 44.92
CA SER A 548 13.45 43.28 43.99
C SER A 548 13.21 41.84 44.42
N TYR A 549 11.99 41.37 44.21
CA TYR A 549 11.51 40.06 44.62
C TYR A 549 10.62 39.45 43.54
N LEU A 550 10.48 38.13 43.56
CA LEU A 550 9.56 37.36 42.73
C LEU A 550 8.64 36.54 43.62
N LYS A 551 7.33 36.80 43.58
CA LYS A 551 6.34 35.91 44.20
C LYS A 551 6.08 34.72 43.28
N THR A 552 6.00 33.53 43.85
CA THR A 552 5.39 32.37 43.22
C THR A 552 4.00 32.19 43.82
N ILE A 553 3.00 32.12 42.97
CA ILE A 553 1.59 32.00 43.35
C ILE A 553 1.04 30.71 42.74
N GLU A 554 0.42 29.89 43.57
CA GLU A 554 -0.19 28.61 43.18
C GLU A 554 -1.61 28.57 43.76
N ASN A 555 -2.61 28.29 42.93
CA ASN A 555 -4.03 28.31 43.32
C ASN A 555 -4.47 29.61 44.04
N GLY A 556 -3.90 30.76 43.64
CA GLY A 556 -4.20 32.07 44.22
C GLY A 556 -3.49 32.39 45.54
N VAL A 557 -2.65 31.47 46.05
CA VAL A 557 -1.91 31.64 47.31
C VAL A 557 -0.42 31.85 47.01
N VAL A 558 0.22 32.81 47.68
CA VAL A 558 1.67 33.01 47.59
C VAL A 558 2.37 31.86 48.33
N THR A 559 3.11 31.03 47.59
CA THR A 559 3.82 29.86 48.13
C THR A 559 5.30 30.12 48.35
N ASN A 560 5.88 31.08 47.62
CA ASN A 560 7.30 31.45 47.75
C ASN A 560 7.52 32.93 47.42
N ILE A 561 8.53 33.54 48.04
CA ILE A 561 9.04 34.87 47.71
C ILE A 561 10.56 34.77 47.56
N LYS A 562 11.06 34.89 46.33
CA LYS A 562 12.49 34.86 46.03
C LYS A 562 13.05 36.28 45.97
N TYR A 563 14.14 36.55 46.69
CA TYR A 563 14.91 37.79 46.51
C TYR A 563 15.69 37.74 45.19
N LEU A 564 15.58 38.81 44.38
CA LEU A 564 16.22 38.92 43.07
C LEU A 564 17.47 39.81 43.09
N GLY A 565 17.48 40.84 43.93
CA GLY A 565 18.63 41.74 44.02
C GLY A 565 18.32 43.15 44.50
N LYS A 566 19.36 43.98 44.53
CA LYS A 566 19.32 45.38 44.96
C LYS A 566 19.67 46.28 43.78
N SER A 567 18.90 47.34 43.60
CA SER A 567 19.17 48.38 42.61
C SER A 567 19.26 49.75 43.26
N VAL A 568 20.35 50.47 42.94
CA VAL A 568 20.59 51.84 43.38
C VAL A 568 20.67 52.72 42.15
N TYR A 569 19.94 53.84 42.18
CA TYR A 569 19.89 54.79 41.07
C TYR A 569 20.43 56.14 41.52
N LYS A 570 21.08 56.83 40.59
CA LYS A 570 21.38 58.25 40.74
C LYS A 570 20.13 59.08 40.44
N THR A 571 20.02 60.23 41.09
CA THR A 571 19.04 61.26 40.74
C THR A 571 19.56 62.03 39.54
N MET A 572 18.74 62.25 38.51
CA MET A 572 19.07 63.24 37.48
C MET A 572 19.04 64.62 38.15
N GLN A 573 20.13 65.37 38.02
CA GLN A 573 20.22 66.75 38.53
C GLN A 573 19.40 67.70 37.67
#